data_AF-A0A3N1H3T7-F1
#
_entry.id   AF-A0A3N1H3T7-F1
#
_cell.length_a   1.000
_cell.length_b   1.000
_cell.length_c   1.000
_cell.angle_alpha   90.00
_cell.angle_beta   90.00
_cell.angle_gamma   90.00
#
_symmetry.space_group_name_H-M   'P 1'
#
loop_
_entity.id
_entity.type
_entity.pdbx_description
1 polymer ?
#
loop_
_entity_poly.entity_id
_entity_poly.type
_entity_poly.pdbx_seq_one_letter_code
_entity_poly.pdbx_strand_id
1 'polypeptide(L)'
;MTGGAGEVLFARENGWIPQVIRVDGELELRLGAGADANHDPRTFHVPLSEAHLDVIRGDLTRHLLLWSAILPLCTAAGTRGPLDERAAVALLDPVLFGTPDDVESLFRDIPWDKRQLIAHGADVGMLDRGQVLAALRSATEQSDWRRVHTYDADRDRARRGVRLTPLDAALLKYTGRYLHGGRIPTREPDAVDPDLLPEVMRVIATAEQACAGMGISPDRRAGRNHSNKDSEWTRMERAVDHAVRRAYPDLVDDAVRTVSFLMCSEAAARARRS
;
A
#
# COMPACT_ATOMS: atom_id res chain seq x y z
N MET A 1 31.73 10.33 -18.90
CA MET A 1 32.10 9.16 -18.08
C MET A 1 30.90 8.25 -18.03
N THR A 2 30.94 7.18 -18.83
CA THR A 2 29.92 6.13 -18.84
C THR A 2 30.10 5.28 -17.59
N GLY A 3 29.24 5.46 -16.59
CA GLY A 3 29.24 4.61 -15.39
C GLY A 3 29.03 3.16 -15.80
N GLY A 4 30.06 2.33 -15.63
CA GLY A 4 29.97 0.89 -15.90
C GLY A 4 28.93 0.29 -14.97
N ALA A 5 27.99 -0.48 -15.53
CA ALA A 5 27.06 -1.24 -14.72
C ALA A 5 27.84 -2.26 -13.87
N GLY A 6 27.97 -1.99 -12.57
CA GLY A 6 28.66 -2.89 -11.63
C GLY A 6 28.13 -4.33 -11.70
N GLU A 7 29.00 -5.29 -11.42
CA GLU A 7 28.66 -6.72 -11.40
C GLU A 7 27.67 -6.99 -10.27
N VAL A 8 26.52 -7.60 -10.57
CA VAL A 8 25.56 -8.00 -9.53
C VAL A 8 26.03 -9.28 -8.85
N LEU A 9 26.43 -9.16 -7.58
CA LEU A 9 26.88 -10.30 -6.76
C LEU A 9 25.76 -10.97 -5.98
N PHE A 10 24.68 -10.23 -5.71
CA PHE A 10 23.49 -10.76 -5.06
C PHE A 10 22.26 -9.91 -5.37
N ALA A 11 21.16 -10.58 -5.71
CA ALA A 11 19.85 -10.00 -5.86
C ALA A 11 18.78 -11.02 -5.45
N ARG A 12 17.72 -10.55 -4.80
CA ARG A 12 16.52 -11.34 -4.47
C ARG A 12 15.60 -11.41 -5.70
N GLU A 13 14.74 -12.42 -5.79
CA GLU A 13 13.91 -12.65 -6.98
C GLU A 13 12.94 -11.50 -7.29
N ASN A 14 12.47 -10.78 -6.28
CA ASN A 14 11.53 -9.65 -6.41
C ASN A 14 12.16 -8.46 -7.17
N GLY A 15 13.49 -8.39 -7.33
CA GLY A 15 14.18 -7.34 -8.10
C GLY A 15 14.16 -5.94 -7.49
N TRP A 16 13.19 -5.65 -6.60
CA TRP A 16 13.03 -4.38 -5.90
C TRP A 16 13.78 -4.29 -4.56
N ILE A 17 14.03 -5.44 -3.92
CA ILE A 17 14.88 -5.48 -2.72
C ILE A 17 16.30 -5.06 -3.14
N PRO A 18 17.01 -4.24 -2.33
CA PRO A 18 18.37 -3.80 -2.63
C PRO A 18 19.28 -4.94 -3.08
N GLN A 19 20.15 -4.62 -4.03
CA GLN A 19 21.08 -5.57 -4.63
C GLN A 19 22.48 -5.26 -4.12
N VAL A 20 23.33 -6.27 -4.01
CA VAL A 20 24.76 -6.05 -3.77
C VAL A 20 25.49 -6.15 -5.09
N ILE A 21 26.24 -5.10 -5.42
CA ILE A 21 27.03 -5.00 -6.64
C ILE A 21 28.50 -4.79 -6.30
N ARG A 22 29.37 -5.06 -7.27
CA ARG A 22 30.78 -4.67 -7.25
C ARG A 22 31.05 -3.58 -8.28
N VAL A 23 31.61 -2.47 -7.83
CA VAL A 23 31.99 -1.32 -8.66
C VAL A 23 33.45 -1.00 -8.35
N ASP A 24 34.31 -1.02 -9.37
CA ASP A 24 35.74 -0.71 -9.24
C ASP A 24 36.49 -1.48 -8.13
N GLY A 25 36.04 -2.71 -7.84
CA GLY A 25 36.62 -3.59 -6.81
C GLY A 25 35.95 -3.48 -5.44
N GLU A 26 35.14 -2.46 -5.21
CA GLU A 26 34.44 -2.20 -3.94
C GLU A 26 33.01 -2.75 -3.96
N LEU A 27 32.51 -3.17 -2.80
CA LEU A 27 31.14 -3.65 -2.65
C LEU A 27 30.19 -2.49 -2.32
N GLU A 28 29.03 -2.49 -2.96
CA GLU A 28 27.99 -1.49 -2.73
C GLU A 28 26.60 -2.12 -2.66
N LEU A 29 25.77 -1.63 -1.75
CA LEU A 29 24.33 -1.83 -1.76
C LEU A 29 23.71 -0.85 -2.76
N ARG A 30 23.15 -1.37 -3.84
CA ARG A 30 22.39 -0.61 -4.84
C ARG A 30 20.89 -0.73 -4.56
N LEU A 31 20.22 0.40 -4.39
CA LEU A 31 18.77 0.44 -4.19
C LEU A 31 18.10 1.55 -5.01
N GLY A 32 16.91 1.24 -5.52
CA GLY A 32 16.04 2.23 -6.16
C GLY A 32 15.14 2.91 -5.12
N ALA A 33 15.06 4.25 -5.14
CA ALA A 33 14.16 4.97 -4.25
C ALA A 33 13.71 6.31 -4.86
N GLY A 34 12.43 6.40 -5.23
CA GLY A 34 11.84 7.59 -5.83
C GLY A 34 12.22 7.79 -7.30
N ALA A 35 11.89 8.98 -7.82
CA ALA A 35 12.19 9.39 -9.18
C ALA A 35 12.95 10.72 -9.18
N ASP A 36 13.80 10.93 -10.18
CA ASP A 36 14.54 12.16 -10.34
C ASP A 36 13.67 13.25 -10.98
N ALA A 37 14.28 14.40 -11.28
CA ALA A 37 13.57 15.52 -11.91
C ALA A 37 13.03 15.20 -13.33
N ASN A 38 13.51 14.14 -13.97
CA ASN A 38 13.09 13.68 -15.30
C ASN A 38 12.08 12.52 -15.23
N HIS A 39 11.68 12.10 -14.02
CA HIS A 39 10.85 10.92 -13.75
C HIS A 39 11.57 9.58 -13.98
N ASP A 40 12.90 9.58 -14.05
CA ASP A 40 13.70 8.35 -14.09
C ASP A 40 13.90 7.80 -12.68
N PRO A 41 13.93 6.47 -12.47
CA PRO A 41 14.17 5.88 -11.15
C PRO A 41 15.51 6.34 -10.56
N ARG A 42 15.49 6.90 -9.35
CA ARG A 42 16.74 7.22 -8.65
C ARG A 42 17.35 5.97 -8.06
N THR A 43 18.62 5.76 -8.35
CA THR A 43 19.43 4.70 -7.76
C THR A 43 20.43 5.31 -6.79
N PHE A 44 20.54 4.70 -5.62
CA PHE A 44 21.49 5.06 -4.57
C PHE A 44 22.43 3.90 -4.27
N HIS A 45 23.60 4.26 -3.76
CA HIS A 45 24.71 3.36 -3.50
C HIS A 45 25.17 3.58 -2.05
N VAL A 46 25.39 2.50 -1.31
CA VAL A 46 25.93 2.52 0.06
C VAL A 46 27.08 1.52 0.13
N PRO A 47 28.30 1.93 0.51
CA PRO A 47 29.44 1.03 0.62
C PRO A 47 29.18 -0.14 1.58
N LEU A 48 29.67 -1.33 1.25
CA LEU A 48 29.54 -2.55 2.05
C LEU A 48 30.90 -3.24 2.28
N SER A 49 30.95 -4.09 3.30
CA SER A 49 32.02 -5.07 3.49
C SER A 49 31.55 -6.46 3.02
N GLU A 50 32.50 -7.38 2.83
CA GLU A 50 32.16 -8.79 2.53
C GLU A 50 31.34 -9.42 3.68
N ALA A 51 31.58 -9.02 4.93
CA ALA A 51 30.79 -9.47 6.08
C ALA A 51 29.33 -9.01 6.01
N HIS A 52 29.06 -7.80 5.49
CA HIS A 52 27.68 -7.35 5.24
C HIS A 52 26.99 -8.21 4.18
N LEU A 53 27.71 -8.55 3.11
CA LEU A 53 27.19 -9.38 2.02
C LEU A 53 26.77 -10.76 2.52
N ASP A 54 27.56 -11.38 3.40
CA ASP A 54 27.23 -12.69 3.97
C ASP A 54 25.91 -12.67 4.76
N VAL A 55 25.69 -11.64 5.59
CA VAL A 55 24.41 -11.48 6.32
C VAL A 55 23.26 -11.22 5.36
N ILE A 56 23.45 -10.32 4.37
CA ILE A 56 22.41 -9.96 3.40
C ILE A 56 21.94 -11.18 2.58
N ARG A 57 22.86 -12.09 2.25
CA ARG A 57 22.57 -13.36 1.57
C ARG A 57 21.80 -14.32 2.49
N GLY A 58 22.28 -14.50 3.72
CA GLY A 58 21.75 -15.50 4.65
C GLY A 58 20.47 -15.10 5.39
N ASP A 59 20.19 -13.81 5.54
CA ASP A 59 19.13 -13.31 6.41
C ASP A 59 18.25 -12.26 5.72
N LEU A 60 17.07 -12.71 5.27
CA LEU A 60 16.07 -11.85 4.66
C LEU A 60 15.55 -10.78 5.65
N THR A 61 15.41 -11.13 6.93
CA THR A 61 14.90 -10.21 7.95
C THR A 61 15.82 -9.01 8.09
N ARG A 62 17.13 -9.26 8.23
CA ARG A 62 18.16 -8.21 8.31
C ARG A 62 18.19 -7.36 7.05
N HIS A 63 18.07 -7.99 5.89
CA HIS A 63 18.06 -7.27 4.61
C HIS A 63 16.83 -6.34 4.49
N LEU A 64 15.63 -6.81 4.86
CA LEU A 64 14.41 -6.01 4.83
C LEU A 64 14.45 -4.86 5.85
N LEU A 65 14.99 -5.10 7.05
CA LEU A 65 15.19 -4.05 8.06
C LEU A 65 16.15 -2.98 7.55
N LEU A 66 17.28 -3.38 6.97
CA LEU A 66 18.26 -2.44 6.43
C LEU A 66 17.63 -1.58 5.32
N TRP A 67 16.90 -2.21 4.41
CA TRP A 67 16.19 -1.48 3.36
C TRP A 67 15.19 -0.48 3.95
N SER A 68 14.37 -0.91 4.89
CA SER A 68 13.38 -0.07 5.57
C SER A 68 14.02 1.14 6.29
N ALA A 69 15.20 0.97 6.89
CA ALA A 69 15.92 2.03 7.58
C ALA A 69 16.60 3.03 6.62
N ILE A 70 17.06 2.60 5.44
CA ILE A 70 17.72 3.47 4.45
C ILE A 70 16.70 4.32 3.66
N LEU A 71 15.49 3.80 3.40
CA LEU A 71 14.47 4.47 2.58
C LEU A 71 14.16 5.93 2.98
N PRO A 72 14.04 6.29 4.27
CA PRO A 72 13.89 7.69 4.69
C PRO A 72 15.04 8.60 4.28
N LEU A 73 16.29 8.11 4.29
CA LEU A 73 17.45 8.89 3.85
C LEU A 73 17.40 9.16 2.34
N CYS A 74 17.01 8.16 1.55
CA CYS A 74 16.76 8.33 0.11
C CYS A 74 15.64 9.33 -0.16
N THR A 75 14.58 9.29 0.65
CA THR A 75 13.46 10.24 0.55
C THR A 75 13.91 11.67 0.88
N ALA A 76 14.73 11.84 1.91
CA ALA A 76 15.30 13.13 2.30
C ALA A 76 16.23 13.72 1.23
N ALA A 77 16.94 12.86 0.48
CA ALA A 77 17.71 13.27 -0.69
C ALA A 77 16.81 13.83 -1.83
N GLY A 78 15.49 13.63 -1.77
CA GLY A 78 14.52 14.22 -2.69
C GLY A 78 14.76 13.86 -4.15
N THR A 79 14.53 14.80 -5.06
CA THR A 79 14.72 14.57 -6.51
C THR A 79 16.11 14.92 -7.02
N ARG A 80 16.92 15.66 -6.23
CA ARG A 80 18.23 16.21 -6.67
C ARG A 80 19.35 16.17 -5.63
N GLY A 81 19.04 15.93 -4.36
CA GLY A 81 20.04 15.89 -3.29
C GLY A 81 20.85 14.60 -3.28
N PRO A 82 22.07 14.62 -2.73
CA PRO A 82 22.84 13.41 -2.47
C PRO A 82 22.21 12.62 -1.32
N LEU A 83 22.48 11.30 -1.29
CA LEU A 83 22.24 10.51 -0.09
C LEU A 83 23.21 10.97 1.01
N ASP A 84 22.73 11.06 2.25
CA ASP A 84 23.63 11.12 3.40
C ASP A 84 24.28 9.74 3.59
N GLU A 85 25.39 9.54 2.88
CA GLU A 85 26.13 8.28 2.88
C GLU A 85 26.61 7.91 4.28
N ARG A 86 27.05 8.89 5.08
CA ARG A 86 27.52 8.63 6.45
C ARG A 86 26.39 8.09 7.32
N ALA A 87 25.20 8.68 7.23
CA ALA A 87 24.03 8.17 7.93
C ALA A 87 23.63 6.77 7.43
N ALA A 88 23.70 6.51 6.12
CA ALA A 88 23.38 5.21 5.56
C ALA A 88 24.38 4.11 5.99
N VAL A 89 25.67 4.42 5.97
CA VAL A 89 26.73 3.51 6.45
C VAL A 89 26.60 3.23 7.95
N ALA A 90 26.25 4.25 8.75
CA ALA A 90 26.04 4.09 10.20
C ALA A 90 24.88 3.14 10.56
N LEU A 91 23.97 2.84 9.62
CA LEU A 91 22.90 1.87 9.82
C LEU A 91 23.35 0.42 9.57
N LEU A 92 24.46 0.18 8.86
CA LEU A 92 24.85 -1.16 8.43
C LEU A 92 25.13 -2.09 9.62
N ASP A 93 26.13 -1.77 10.44
CA ASP A 93 26.53 -2.65 11.55
C ASP A 93 25.41 -2.85 12.57
N PRO A 94 24.72 -1.79 13.07
CA PRO A 94 23.65 -1.97 14.03
C PRO A 94 22.50 -2.84 13.51
N VAL A 95 22.14 -2.69 12.23
CA VAL A 95 21.03 -3.45 11.65
C VAL A 95 21.45 -4.87 11.27
N LEU A 96 22.64 -5.08 10.72
CA LEU A 96 23.08 -6.40 10.21
C LEU A 96 23.64 -7.30 11.31
N PHE A 97 24.36 -6.74 12.29
CA PHE A 97 25.07 -7.52 13.31
C PHE A 97 24.56 -7.29 14.74
N GLY A 98 23.79 -6.23 14.99
CA GLY A 98 23.28 -5.91 16.33
C GLY A 98 22.45 -7.04 16.94
N THR A 99 22.45 -7.14 18.27
CA THR A 99 21.59 -8.10 18.97
C THR A 99 20.11 -7.75 18.74
N PRO A 100 19.16 -8.68 18.99
CA PRO A 100 17.75 -8.35 18.83
C PRO A 100 17.30 -7.10 19.58
N ASP A 101 17.74 -6.92 20.82
CA ASP A 101 17.39 -5.79 21.66
C ASP A 101 18.02 -4.47 21.16
N ASP A 102 19.24 -4.53 20.61
CA ASP A 102 19.91 -3.36 20.02
C ASP A 102 19.18 -2.89 18.76
N VAL A 103 18.75 -3.83 17.91
CA VAL A 103 17.97 -3.52 16.71
C VAL A 103 16.62 -2.92 17.08
N GLU A 104 15.90 -3.53 18.02
CA GLU A 104 14.62 -2.98 18.48
C GLU A 104 14.77 -1.61 19.15
N SER A 105 15.90 -1.36 19.83
CA SER A 105 16.24 -0.03 20.36
C SER A 105 16.51 0.98 19.24
N LEU A 106 17.33 0.62 18.25
CA LEU A 106 17.61 1.46 17.10
C LEU A 106 16.33 1.88 16.37
N PHE A 107 15.45 0.93 16.05
CA PHE A 107 14.21 1.18 15.31
C PHE A 107 13.15 1.97 16.09
N ARG A 108 13.33 2.14 17.41
CA ARG A 108 12.54 3.10 18.20
C ARG A 108 13.01 4.54 18.00
N ASP A 109 14.29 4.74 17.74
CA ASP A 109 14.93 6.06 17.74
C ASP A 109 15.13 6.65 16.34
N ILE A 110 15.16 5.82 15.30
CA ILE A 110 15.35 6.26 13.91
C ILE A 110 14.04 6.30 13.12
N PRO A 111 13.93 7.13 12.06
CA PRO A 111 12.88 6.95 11.06
C PRO A 111 13.13 5.68 10.23
N TRP A 112 12.06 4.98 9.86
CA TRP A 112 12.09 3.83 8.97
C TRP A 112 10.76 3.66 8.25
N ASP A 113 10.78 3.00 7.08
CA ASP A 113 9.57 2.74 6.30
C ASP A 113 8.85 1.46 6.77
N LYS A 114 7.85 1.66 7.62
CA LYS A 114 6.97 0.59 8.13
C LYS A 114 6.16 -0.11 7.05
N ARG A 115 5.75 0.61 6.01
CA ARG A 115 4.92 0.05 4.93
C ARG A 115 5.71 -0.98 4.14
N GLN A 116 7.01 -0.75 3.94
CA GLN A 116 7.88 -1.73 3.28
C GLN A 116 7.83 -3.08 4.00
N LEU A 117 8.00 -3.12 5.32
CA LEU A 117 7.97 -4.37 6.08
C LEU A 117 6.60 -5.06 6.03
N ILE A 118 5.51 -4.27 6.10
CA ILE A 118 4.14 -4.80 5.99
C ILE A 118 3.89 -5.42 4.62
N ALA A 119 4.41 -4.83 3.54
CA ALA A 119 4.31 -5.39 2.20
C ALA A 119 4.98 -6.77 2.12
N HIS A 120 6.09 -6.97 2.84
CA HIS A 120 6.77 -8.26 2.91
C HIS A 120 6.19 -9.22 3.95
N GLY A 121 5.10 -8.85 4.61
CA GLY A 121 4.35 -9.74 5.48
C GLY A 121 4.74 -9.71 6.96
N ALA A 122 5.28 -8.58 7.42
CA ALA A 122 5.46 -8.34 8.84
C ALA A 122 4.12 -8.33 9.61
N ASP A 123 4.14 -8.85 10.84
CA ASP A 123 3.02 -8.74 11.78
C ASP A 123 2.87 -7.29 12.28
N VAL A 124 1.76 -6.65 11.89
CA VAL A 124 1.47 -5.25 12.23
C VAL A 124 1.42 -5.01 13.73
N GLY A 125 0.80 -5.93 14.49
CA GLY A 125 0.65 -5.77 15.94
C GLY A 125 2.00 -5.83 16.67
N MET A 126 2.92 -6.68 16.21
CA MET A 126 4.30 -6.72 16.70
C MET A 126 5.06 -5.45 16.34
N LEU A 127 4.94 -4.97 15.09
CA LEU A 127 5.58 -3.71 14.68
C LEU A 127 5.05 -2.50 15.47
N ASP A 128 3.77 -2.50 15.87
CA ASP A 128 3.20 -1.44 16.71
C ASP A 128 3.71 -1.47 18.16
N ARG A 129 4.14 -2.65 18.64
CA ARG A 129 4.79 -2.81 19.94
C ARG A 129 6.32 -2.63 19.89
N GLY A 130 6.89 -2.31 18.74
CA GLY A 130 8.35 -2.14 18.56
C GLY A 130 9.13 -3.45 18.39
N GLN A 131 8.46 -4.60 18.25
CA GLN A 131 9.07 -5.92 18.15
C GLN A 131 9.46 -6.23 16.69
N VAL A 132 10.39 -5.45 16.12
CA VAL A 132 10.62 -5.41 14.65
C VAL A 132 11.17 -6.72 14.07
N LEU A 133 12.03 -7.43 14.80
CA LEU A 133 12.56 -8.72 14.35
C LEU A 133 11.50 -9.82 14.45
N ALA A 134 10.78 -9.87 15.57
CA ALA A 134 9.72 -10.85 15.77
C ALA A 134 8.60 -10.69 14.73
N ALA A 135 8.30 -9.45 14.34
CA ALA A 135 7.29 -9.16 13.33
C ALA A 135 7.62 -9.78 11.96
N LEU A 136 8.91 -9.95 11.62
CA LEU A 136 9.37 -10.42 10.33
C LEU A 136 9.51 -11.96 10.23
N ARG A 137 9.08 -12.72 11.24
CA ARG A 137 9.17 -14.20 11.22
C ARG A 137 8.47 -14.85 10.01
N SER A 138 7.41 -14.23 9.50
CA SER A 138 6.66 -14.69 8.32
C SER A 138 6.99 -13.91 7.05
N ALA A 139 8.08 -13.13 7.05
CA ALA A 139 8.39 -12.26 5.93
C ALA A 139 8.83 -13.06 4.69
N THR A 140 8.46 -12.57 3.52
CA THR A 140 8.79 -13.19 2.23
C THR A 140 9.50 -12.22 1.30
N GLU A 141 10.25 -12.73 0.33
CA GLU A 141 10.89 -11.89 -0.69
C GLU A 141 9.86 -11.16 -1.54
N GLN A 142 8.74 -11.81 -1.87
CA GLN A 142 7.63 -11.21 -2.59
C GLN A 142 6.87 -10.21 -1.71
N SER A 143 6.67 -9.02 -2.24
CA SER A 143 5.86 -7.98 -1.62
C SER A 143 4.39 -8.08 -2.04
N ASP A 144 3.48 -7.97 -1.08
CA ASP A 144 2.05 -7.83 -1.28
C ASP A 144 1.57 -6.45 -0.77
N TRP A 145 1.51 -5.48 -1.68
CA TRP A 145 1.08 -4.11 -1.36
C TRP A 145 -0.40 -4.02 -0.95
N ARG A 146 -1.21 -5.07 -1.16
CA ARG A 146 -2.59 -5.10 -0.63
C ARG A 146 -2.61 -5.08 0.90
N ARG A 147 -1.59 -5.67 1.54
CA ARG A 147 -1.42 -5.62 3.01
C ARG A 147 -1.23 -4.19 3.49
N VAL A 148 -0.41 -3.41 2.79
CA VAL A 148 -0.17 -2.00 3.10
C VAL A 148 -1.44 -1.18 2.91
N HIS A 149 -2.16 -1.39 1.81
CA HIS A 149 -3.43 -0.68 1.58
C HIS A 149 -4.47 -0.96 2.66
N THR A 150 -4.57 -2.22 3.10
CA THR A 150 -5.44 -2.62 4.21
C THR A 150 -5.02 -1.91 5.50
N TYR A 151 -3.74 -1.98 5.86
CA TYR A 151 -3.19 -1.31 7.03
C TYR A 151 -3.42 0.21 7.04
N ASP A 152 -3.13 0.89 5.92
CA ASP A 152 -3.34 2.34 5.81
C ASP A 152 -4.81 2.72 5.98
N ALA A 153 -5.71 1.93 5.37
CA ALA A 153 -7.15 2.17 5.46
C ALA A 153 -7.67 1.96 6.90
N ASP A 154 -7.22 0.90 7.58
CA ASP A 154 -7.62 0.63 8.96
C ASP A 154 -7.03 1.64 9.94
N ARG A 155 -5.79 2.09 9.71
CA ARG A 155 -5.16 3.17 10.49
C ARG A 155 -5.88 4.50 10.32
N ASP A 156 -6.27 4.86 9.10
CA ASP A 156 -7.07 6.07 8.84
C ASP A 156 -8.41 6.02 9.59
N ARG A 157 -9.11 4.87 9.54
CA ARG A 157 -10.37 4.68 10.27
C ARG A 157 -10.19 4.78 11.78
N ALA A 158 -9.17 4.13 12.32
CA ALA A 158 -8.86 4.20 13.74
C ALA A 158 -8.58 5.65 14.18
N ARG A 159 -7.86 6.44 13.39
CA ARG A 159 -7.63 7.88 13.63
C ARG A 159 -8.93 8.70 13.61
N ARG A 160 -9.89 8.32 12.78
CA ARG A 160 -11.24 8.93 12.75
C ARG A 160 -12.19 8.38 13.82
N GLY A 161 -11.74 7.44 14.66
CA GLY A 161 -12.59 6.79 15.66
C GLY A 161 -13.64 5.83 15.07
N VAL A 162 -13.49 5.44 13.80
CA VAL A 162 -14.43 4.55 13.11
C VAL A 162 -14.12 3.10 13.47
N ARG A 163 -15.11 2.39 13.99
CA ARG A 163 -15.06 0.94 14.20
C ARG A 163 -16.00 0.27 13.22
N LEU A 164 -15.48 -0.69 12.48
CA LEU A 164 -16.27 -1.47 11.52
C LEU A 164 -16.99 -2.60 12.26
N THR A 165 -18.28 -2.74 12.02
CA THR A 165 -19.00 -3.99 12.29
C THR A 165 -18.54 -5.07 11.29
N PRO A 166 -18.84 -6.36 11.55
CA PRO A 166 -18.57 -7.43 10.58
C PRO A 166 -19.19 -7.13 9.19
N LEU A 167 -20.40 -6.58 9.16
CA LEU A 167 -21.08 -6.22 7.91
C LEU A 167 -20.39 -5.06 7.17
N ASP A 168 -19.94 -4.03 7.89
CA ASP A 168 -19.18 -2.93 7.26
C ASP A 168 -17.90 -3.45 6.60
N ALA A 169 -17.15 -4.30 7.30
CA ALA A 169 -15.94 -4.91 6.78
C ALA A 169 -16.23 -5.80 5.57
N ALA A 170 -17.33 -6.57 5.61
CA ALA A 170 -17.77 -7.41 4.51
C ALA A 170 -18.13 -6.58 3.26
N LEU A 171 -18.82 -5.45 3.41
CA LEU A 171 -19.14 -4.54 2.30
C LEU A 171 -17.89 -3.91 1.66
N LEU A 172 -16.93 -3.52 2.49
CA LEU A 172 -15.66 -2.96 2.01
C LEU A 172 -14.81 -4.01 1.25
N LYS A 173 -14.86 -5.28 1.66
CA LYS A 173 -14.22 -6.40 0.93
C LYS A 173 -14.96 -6.69 -0.37
N TYR A 174 -16.28 -6.82 -0.30
CA TYR A 174 -17.14 -7.07 -1.46
C TYR A 174 -16.96 -6.03 -2.57
N THR A 175 -16.81 -4.76 -2.20
CA THR A 175 -16.65 -3.66 -3.17
C THR A 175 -15.21 -3.46 -3.67
N GLY A 176 -14.29 -4.36 -3.32
CA GLY A 176 -12.88 -4.28 -3.72
C GLY A 176 -12.09 -3.13 -3.07
N ARG A 177 -12.66 -2.42 -2.09
CA ARG A 177 -12.01 -1.27 -1.40
C ARG A 177 -10.72 -1.70 -0.70
N TYR A 178 -10.69 -2.92 -0.15
CA TYR A 178 -9.51 -3.52 0.48
C TYR A 178 -8.52 -4.15 -0.51
N LEU A 179 -8.92 -4.41 -1.77
CA LEU A 179 -8.09 -5.13 -2.75
C LEU A 179 -7.31 -4.21 -3.70
N HIS A 180 -7.83 -3.02 -4.00
CA HIS A 180 -7.25 -2.10 -5.00
C HIS A 180 -7.02 -0.68 -4.49
N GLY A 181 -6.97 -0.48 -3.16
CA GLY A 181 -6.86 0.85 -2.57
C GLY A 181 -8.00 1.79 -2.97
N GLY A 182 -9.17 1.23 -3.32
CA GLY A 182 -10.38 1.98 -3.66
C GLY A 182 -10.41 2.68 -5.03
N ARG A 183 -9.51 2.37 -5.97
CA ARG A 183 -9.47 3.06 -7.28
C ARG A 183 -10.57 2.63 -8.26
N ILE A 184 -10.98 1.37 -8.23
CA ILE A 184 -12.06 0.84 -9.08
C ILE A 184 -12.89 -0.09 -8.20
N PRO A 185 -14.17 0.23 -7.93
CA PRO A 185 -15.02 -0.67 -7.16
C PRO A 185 -15.45 -1.82 -8.08
N THR A 186 -15.31 -3.05 -7.59
CA THR A 186 -15.71 -4.29 -8.25
C THR A 186 -16.58 -5.11 -7.29
N ARG A 187 -17.33 -6.09 -7.81
CA ARG A 187 -18.05 -7.06 -6.99
C ARG A 187 -17.16 -8.27 -6.78
N GLU A 188 -16.79 -8.51 -5.53
CA GLU A 188 -15.83 -9.54 -5.11
C GLU A 188 -16.50 -10.48 -4.08
N PRO A 189 -17.47 -11.31 -4.48
CA PRO A 189 -18.18 -12.19 -3.55
C PRO A 189 -17.24 -13.18 -2.84
N ASP A 190 -16.20 -13.65 -3.54
CA ASP A 190 -15.22 -14.61 -3.00
C ASP A 190 -14.29 -13.98 -1.92
N ALA A 191 -14.28 -12.64 -1.81
CA ALA A 191 -13.53 -11.93 -0.78
C ALA A 191 -14.30 -11.77 0.54
N VAL A 192 -15.56 -12.21 0.59
CA VAL A 192 -16.45 -12.09 1.74
C VAL A 192 -16.59 -13.44 2.44
N ASP A 193 -16.72 -13.41 3.76
CA ASP A 193 -17.12 -14.59 4.53
C ASP A 193 -18.47 -15.11 4.00
N PRO A 194 -18.58 -16.39 3.60
CA PRO A 194 -19.82 -16.96 3.09
C PRO A 194 -21.03 -16.74 4.00
N ASP A 195 -20.84 -16.65 5.32
CA ASP A 195 -21.92 -16.45 6.29
C ASP A 195 -22.47 -15.01 6.27
N LEU A 196 -21.64 -14.03 5.88
CA LEU A 196 -22.02 -12.62 5.77
C LEU A 196 -22.49 -12.25 4.36
N LEU A 197 -22.18 -13.07 3.35
CA LEU A 197 -22.50 -12.78 1.95
C LEU A 197 -24.01 -12.54 1.70
N PRO A 198 -24.96 -13.33 2.25
CA PRO A 198 -26.38 -13.05 2.07
C PRO A 198 -26.79 -11.66 2.56
N GLU A 199 -26.20 -11.21 3.68
CA GLU A 199 -26.50 -9.88 4.23
C GLU A 199 -25.90 -8.76 3.39
N VAL A 200 -24.65 -8.92 2.93
CA VAL A 200 -24.03 -8.03 1.95
C VAL A 200 -24.90 -7.90 0.70
N MET A 201 -25.38 -9.01 0.15
CA MET A 201 -26.23 -9.00 -1.04
C MET A 201 -27.57 -8.27 -0.82
N ARG A 202 -28.14 -8.32 0.39
CA ARG A 202 -29.35 -7.53 0.73
C ARG A 202 -29.07 -6.03 0.75
N VAL A 203 -27.91 -5.60 1.25
CA VAL A 203 -27.50 -4.18 1.20
C VAL A 203 -27.32 -3.74 -0.25
N ILE A 204 -26.63 -4.55 -1.08
CA ILE A 204 -26.42 -4.25 -2.50
C ILE A 204 -27.76 -4.19 -3.25
N ALA A 205 -28.67 -5.13 -3.03
CA ALA A 205 -30.00 -5.12 -3.65
C ALA A 205 -30.81 -3.87 -3.28
N THR A 206 -30.66 -3.38 -2.04
CA THR A 206 -31.29 -2.12 -1.60
C THR A 206 -30.75 -0.93 -2.38
N ALA A 207 -29.43 -0.86 -2.57
CA ALA A 207 -28.78 0.17 -3.36
C ALA A 207 -29.16 0.10 -4.85
N GLU A 208 -29.21 -1.11 -5.41
CA GLU A 208 -29.64 -1.36 -6.80
C GLU A 208 -31.08 -0.89 -7.02
N GLN A 209 -31.99 -1.23 -6.11
CA GLN A 209 -33.38 -0.79 -6.18
C GLN A 209 -33.49 0.73 -6.10
N ALA A 210 -32.70 1.38 -5.24
CA ALA A 210 -32.70 2.83 -5.08
C ALA A 210 -32.21 3.59 -6.32
N CYS A 211 -31.31 3.00 -7.11
CA CYS A 211 -30.76 3.61 -8.32
C CYS A 211 -31.37 3.02 -9.61
N ALA A 212 -32.39 2.16 -9.51
CA ALA A 212 -33.06 1.58 -10.65
C ALA A 212 -33.59 2.67 -11.60
N GLY A 213 -33.29 2.54 -12.89
CA GLY A 213 -33.68 3.51 -13.91
C GLY A 213 -32.86 4.80 -13.94
N MET A 214 -31.90 4.99 -13.05
CA MET A 214 -30.97 6.13 -13.10
C MET A 214 -29.78 5.82 -14.03
N GLY A 215 -29.37 6.81 -14.82
CA GLY A 215 -28.20 6.75 -15.69
C GLY A 215 -27.16 7.82 -15.36
N ILE A 216 -25.92 7.56 -15.79
CA ILE A 216 -24.81 8.53 -15.80
C ILE A 216 -24.31 8.62 -17.23
N SER A 217 -24.47 9.78 -17.85
CA SER A 217 -24.18 10.00 -19.26
C SER A 217 -22.68 9.87 -19.57
N PRO A 218 -22.28 9.27 -20.70
CA PRO A 218 -20.88 9.25 -21.12
C PRO A 218 -20.48 10.66 -21.55
N ASP A 219 -19.40 11.17 -20.97
CA ASP A 219 -18.85 12.48 -21.32
C ASP A 219 -18.25 12.44 -22.73
N ARG A 220 -19.04 12.71 -23.78
CA ARG A 220 -18.61 12.52 -25.18
C ARG A 220 -17.96 13.77 -25.80
N ARG A 221 -18.14 14.99 -25.29
CA ARG A 221 -17.55 16.23 -25.87
C ARG A 221 -17.39 17.34 -24.84
N ALA A 222 -16.16 17.82 -24.64
CA ALA A 222 -15.87 19.01 -23.85
C ALA A 222 -16.55 20.25 -24.43
N GLY A 223 -17.32 20.93 -23.58
CA GLY A 223 -18.01 22.20 -23.87
C GLY A 223 -19.31 22.32 -23.08
N ARG A 224 -19.24 22.88 -21.86
CA ARG A 224 -20.35 23.14 -20.90
C ARG A 224 -20.98 21.97 -20.12
N ASN A 225 -20.65 20.70 -20.40
CA ASN A 225 -21.40 19.54 -19.87
C ASN A 225 -20.75 18.72 -18.74
N HIS A 226 -19.58 19.09 -18.21
CA HIS A 226 -19.01 18.41 -17.03
C HIS A 226 -19.99 18.41 -15.83
N SER A 227 -20.76 19.48 -15.69
CA SER A 227 -21.76 19.66 -14.63
C SER A 227 -22.88 18.60 -14.65
N ASN A 228 -23.25 18.05 -15.81
CA ASN A 228 -24.33 17.08 -15.89
C ASN A 228 -23.92 15.72 -15.36
N LYS A 229 -22.74 15.24 -15.74
CA LYS A 229 -22.21 13.96 -15.24
C LYS A 229 -21.99 14.03 -13.72
N ASP A 230 -21.41 15.11 -13.22
CA ASP A 230 -21.19 15.30 -11.78
C ASP A 230 -22.53 15.41 -11.02
N SER A 231 -23.53 16.06 -11.62
CA SER A 231 -24.88 16.13 -11.06
C SER A 231 -25.60 14.79 -11.08
N GLU A 232 -25.50 14.01 -12.15
CA GLU A 232 -26.09 12.66 -12.27
C GLU A 232 -25.45 11.70 -11.28
N TRP A 233 -24.13 11.78 -11.14
CA TRP A 233 -23.36 11.07 -10.13
C TRP A 233 -23.84 11.42 -8.72
N THR A 234 -23.86 12.71 -8.39
CA THR A 234 -24.31 13.20 -7.08
C THR A 234 -25.76 12.78 -6.78
N ARG A 235 -26.64 12.80 -7.80
CA ARG A 235 -28.04 12.37 -7.66
C ARG A 235 -28.13 10.89 -7.30
N MET A 236 -27.39 10.03 -8.01
CA MET A 236 -27.36 8.60 -7.73
C MET A 236 -26.75 8.30 -6.37
N GLU A 237 -25.62 8.93 -6.03
CA GLU A 237 -24.97 8.79 -4.73
C GLU A 237 -25.91 9.13 -3.58
N ARG A 238 -26.65 10.25 -3.68
CA ARG A 238 -27.65 10.65 -2.67
C ARG A 238 -28.81 9.66 -2.57
N ALA A 239 -29.30 9.14 -3.70
CA ALA A 239 -30.41 8.18 -3.70
C ALA A 239 -30.00 6.88 -3.01
N VAL A 240 -28.80 6.37 -3.32
CA VAL A 240 -28.26 5.15 -2.70
C VAL A 240 -27.95 5.38 -1.23
N ASP A 241 -27.25 6.47 -0.87
CA ASP A 241 -26.93 6.80 0.52
C ASP A 241 -28.20 6.87 1.38
N HIS A 242 -29.22 7.60 0.91
CA HIS A 242 -30.48 7.72 1.63
C HIS A 242 -31.19 6.37 1.84
N ALA A 243 -31.30 5.56 0.78
CA ALA A 243 -31.99 4.27 0.85
C ALA A 243 -31.25 3.27 1.75
N VAL A 244 -29.92 3.19 1.61
CA VAL A 244 -29.09 2.28 2.41
C VAL A 244 -29.12 2.69 3.88
N ARG A 245 -28.95 3.97 4.21
CA ARG A 245 -29.02 4.43 5.62
C ARG A 245 -30.39 4.22 6.24
N ARG A 246 -31.46 4.34 5.46
CA ARG A 246 -32.82 4.07 5.95
C ARG A 246 -33.02 2.60 6.29
N ALA A 247 -32.48 1.69 5.49
CA ALA A 247 -32.63 0.25 5.69
C ALA A 247 -31.62 -0.34 6.69
N TYR A 248 -30.42 0.25 6.78
CA TYR A 248 -29.30 -0.20 7.59
C TYR A 248 -28.69 0.99 8.34
N PRO A 249 -29.37 1.48 9.40
CA PRO A 249 -28.94 2.69 10.10
C PRO A 249 -27.60 2.55 10.85
N ASP A 250 -27.19 1.32 11.14
CA ASP A 250 -25.95 1.03 11.87
C ASP A 250 -24.71 0.94 10.98
N LEU A 251 -24.86 1.02 9.64
CA LEU A 251 -23.72 1.03 8.73
C LEU A 251 -22.92 2.33 8.86
N VAL A 252 -21.60 2.19 8.90
CA VAL A 252 -20.72 3.36 8.95
C VAL A 252 -20.63 4.05 7.59
N ASP A 253 -20.25 5.33 7.60
CA ASP A 253 -20.10 6.14 6.40
C ASP A 253 -19.19 5.53 5.33
N ASP A 254 -18.14 4.82 5.74
CA ASP A 254 -17.22 4.15 4.81
C ASP A 254 -17.93 3.02 4.04
N ALA A 255 -18.80 2.25 4.70
CA ALA A 255 -19.56 1.16 4.10
C ALA A 255 -20.62 1.69 3.13
N VAL A 256 -21.39 2.70 3.55
CA VAL A 256 -22.40 3.35 2.68
C VAL A 256 -21.74 3.96 1.44
N ARG A 257 -20.65 4.72 1.64
CA ARG A 257 -19.93 5.38 0.55
C ARG A 257 -19.34 4.40 -0.46
N THR A 258 -18.82 3.26 -0.02
CA THR A 258 -18.28 2.26 -0.95
C THR A 258 -19.37 1.61 -1.80
N VAL A 259 -20.56 1.38 -1.23
CA VAL A 259 -21.72 0.87 -1.97
C VAL A 259 -22.22 1.89 -2.99
N SER A 260 -22.38 3.16 -2.58
CA SER A 260 -22.74 4.24 -3.50
C SER A 260 -21.72 4.38 -4.64
N PHE A 261 -20.43 4.28 -4.32
CA PHE A 261 -19.37 4.36 -5.32
C PHE A 261 -19.41 3.21 -6.33
N LEU A 262 -19.73 1.99 -5.88
CA LEU A 262 -19.94 0.83 -6.76
C LEU A 262 -21.10 1.10 -7.73
N MET A 263 -22.27 1.52 -7.23
CA MET A 263 -23.45 1.77 -8.07
C MET A 263 -23.18 2.83 -9.15
N CYS A 264 -22.56 3.95 -8.78
CA CYS A 264 -22.20 5.02 -9.70
C CYS A 264 -21.19 4.56 -10.76
N SER A 265 -20.16 3.82 -10.34
CA SER A 265 -19.16 3.25 -11.24
C SER A 265 -19.77 2.28 -12.25
N GLU A 266 -20.66 1.39 -11.82
CA GLU A 266 -21.35 0.44 -12.70
C GLU A 266 -22.30 1.15 -13.68
N ALA A 267 -23.04 2.16 -13.22
CA ALA A 267 -23.90 2.96 -14.10
C ALA A 267 -23.09 3.70 -15.17
N ALA A 268 -21.98 4.32 -14.80
CA ALA A 268 -21.08 4.98 -15.74
C ALA A 268 -20.44 3.98 -16.71
N ALA A 269 -20.11 2.77 -16.26
CA ALA A 269 -19.57 1.72 -17.11
C ALA A 269 -20.60 1.20 -18.12
N ARG A 270 -21.86 1.01 -17.71
CA ARG A 270 -22.97 0.63 -18.61
C ARG A 270 -23.14 1.65 -19.73
N ALA A 271 -23.14 2.94 -19.40
CA ALA A 271 -23.32 4.01 -20.36
C ALA A 271 -22.18 4.08 -21.40
N ARG A 272 -20.95 3.71 -21.04
CA ARG A 272 -19.83 3.63 -22.01
C ARG A 272 -19.96 2.47 -22.98
N ARG A 273 -20.71 1.41 -22.61
CA ARG A 273 -20.92 0.20 -23.41
C ARG A 273 -22.16 0.26 -24.31
N SER A 274 -23.03 1.25 -24.11
CA SER A 274 -24.20 1.57 -24.96
C SER A 274 -23.86 2.61 -26.03
#